data_AF-A0A8H6ATS7-F1
#
_entry.id   AF-A0A8H6ATS7-F1
#
_cell.length_a   1.000
_cell.length_b   1.000
_cell.length_c   1.000
_cell.angle_alpha   90.00
_cell.angle_beta   90.00
_cell.angle_gamma   90.00
#
_symmetry.space_group_name_H-M   'P 1'
#
loop_
_entity.id
_entity.type
_entity.pdbx_description
1 polymer ?
#
loop_
_entity_poly.entity_id
_entity_poly.type
_entity_poly.pdbx_seq_one_letter_code
_entity_poly.pdbx_strand_id
1 'polypeptide(L)'
;MHGEGILKEYKNGIQKVFEKIGEIEGLNILFHCTAGKDRTGVILVFFGASEEEIALDYALTRIGTESHRERLLQGMLKWVGEKGLEQPGLDDLSSAKGENIVALLHWMDVEWGSDVEQNVNCCEHVGGRKWSGVEG
;
A
#
# COMPACT_ATOMS: atom_id res chain seq x y z
N MET A 1 -20.12 -6.43 -2.21
CA MET A 1 -19.16 -7.37 -2.81
C MET A 1 -18.29 -7.90 -1.70
N HIS A 2 -18.29 -9.21 -1.44
CA HIS A 2 -17.33 -9.84 -0.53
C HIS A 2 -15.98 -9.89 -1.26
N GLY A 3 -15.26 -8.78 -1.24
CA GLY A 3 -13.87 -8.75 -1.67
C GLY A 3 -13.05 -9.37 -0.57
N GLU A 4 -12.56 -10.59 -0.77
CA GLU A 4 -11.42 -11.07 0.00
C GLU A 4 -10.36 -9.96 -0.05
N GLY A 5 -9.91 -9.48 1.12
CA GLY A 5 -9.16 -8.23 1.18
C GLY A 5 -7.94 -8.22 0.26
N ILE A 6 -7.56 -7.03 -0.23
CA ILE A 6 -6.51 -6.82 -1.26
C ILE A 6 -5.23 -7.63 -1.02
N LEU A 7 -4.83 -7.82 0.24
CA LEU A 7 -3.65 -8.59 0.61
C LEU A 7 -3.80 -10.11 0.34
N LYS A 8 -5.00 -10.66 0.47
CA LYS A 8 -5.29 -12.07 0.17
C LYS A 8 -5.30 -12.31 -1.34
N GLU A 9 -5.95 -11.43 -2.10
CA GLU A 9 -6.06 -11.54 -3.56
C GLU A 9 -4.70 -11.37 -4.25
N TYR A 10 -3.88 -10.42 -3.80
CA TYR A 10 -2.58 -10.10 -4.42
C TYR A 10 -1.36 -10.69 -3.69
N LYS A 11 -1.57 -11.70 -2.83
CA LYS A 11 -0.53 -12.34 -1.99
C LYS A 11 0.78 -12.61 -2.75
N ASN A 12 0.69 -13.31 -3.89
CA ASN A 12 1.86 -13.71 -4.67
C ASN A 12 2.63 -12.50 -5.25
N GLY A 13 1.94 -11.42 -5.59
CA GLY A 13 2.57 -10.20 -6.11
C GLY A 13 3.31 -9.44 -5.02
N ILE A 14 2.65 -9.27 -3.87
CA ILE A 14 3.21 -8.60 -2.70
C ILE A 14 4.43 -9.38 -2.16
N GLN A 15 4.32 -10.71 -2.07
CA GLN A 15 5.43 -11.57 -1.64
C GLN A 15 6.69 -11.35 -2.51
N LYS A 16 6.55 -11.36 -3.85
CA LYS A 16 7.67 -11.14 -4.77
C LYS A 16 8.34 -9.77 -4.59
N VAL A 17 7.56 -8.75 -4.25
CA VAL A 17 8.11 -7.41 -3.97
C VAL A 17 9.01 -7.46 -2.73
N PHE A 18 8.54 -8.07 -1.64
CA PHE A 18 9.34 -8.22 -0.41
C PHE A 18 10.56 -9.12 -0.58
N GLU A 19 10.42 -10.24 -1.29
CA GLU A 19 11.57 -11.08 -1.68
C GLU A 19 12.62 -10.24 -2.40
N LYS A 20 12.19 -9.40 -3.36
CA LYS A 20 13.12 -8.58 -4.12
C LYS A 20 13.78 -7.49 -3.28
N ILE A 21 13.02 -6.87 -2.37
CA ILE A 21 13.55 -5.88 -1.42
C ILE A 21 14.62 -6.52 -0.52
N GLY A 22 14.40 -7.74 -0.04
CA GLY A 22 15.34 -8.45 0.84
C GLY A 22 16.61 -8.96 0.16
N GLU A 23 16.61 -9.11 -1.16
CA GLU A 23 17.78 -9.53 -1.96
C GLU A 23 18.75 -8.38 -2.29
N ILE A 24 18.31 -7.13 -2.20
CA ILE A 24 19.07 -5.99 -2.70
C ILE A 24 20.13 -5.57 -1.68
N GLU A 25 21.40 -5.83 -1.98
CA GLU A 25 22.54 -5.29 -1.24
C GLU A 25 22.94 -3.91 -1.81
N GLY A 26 22.76 -2.86 -1.01
CA GLY A 26 23.36 -1.54 -1.26
C GLY A 26 22.72 -0.67 -2.36
N LEU A 27 21.40 -0.71 -2.57
CA LEU A 27 20.73 0.12 -3.59
C LEU A 27 19.40 0.71 -3.13
N ASN A 28 19.13 1.94 -3.58
CA ASN A 28 17.85 2.62 -3.46
C ASN A 28 16.80 1.91 -4.32
N ILE A 29 15.63 1.61 -3.74
CA ILE A 29 14.54 0.93 -4.44
C ILE A 29 13.46 1.96 -4.80
N LEU A 30 13.05 1.97 -6.08
CA LEU A 30 11.84 2.65 -6.52
C LEU A 30 10.76 1.60 -6.82
N PHE A 31 9.67 1.62 -6.06
CA PHE A 31 8.46 0.88 -6.37
C PHE A 31 7.30 1.87 -6.52
N HIS A 32 6.42 1.62 -7.49
CA HIS A 32 5.28 2.49 -7.76
C HIS A 32 4.09 1.71 -8.29
N CYS A 33 2.91 2.31 -8.18
CA CYS A 33 1.71 1.86 -8.87
C CYS A 33 1.39 2.82 -10.03
N THR A 34 0.12 3.15 -10.30
CA THR A 34 -0.21 4.12 -11.36
C THR A 34 -0.04 5.56 -10.87
N ALA A 35 -0.64 5.89 -9.72
CA ALA A 35 -0.58 7.23 -9.12
C ALA A 35 0.40 7.32 -7.93
N GLY A 36 1.07 6.20 -7.58
CA GLY A 36 1.91 6.13 -6.38
C GLY A 36 1.13 6.13 -5.05
N LYS A 37 -0.20 5.90 -5.09
CA LYS A 37 -1.10 5.98 -3.94
C LYS A 37 -1.38 4.62 -3.30
N ASP A 38 -2.38 3.88 -3.79
CA ASP A 38 -2.99 2.75 -3.05
C ASP A 38 -2.06 1.55 -2.89
N ARG A 39 -1.67 0.90 -3.99
CA ARG A 39 -0.77 -0.28 -3.94
C ARG A 39 0.63 0.08 -3.42
N THR A 40 1.05 1.33 -3.58
CA THR A 40 2.31 1.83 -3.02
C THR A 40 2.20 1.96 -1.50
N GLY A 41 1.14 2.60 -1.00
CA GLY A 41 0.83 2.73 0.42
C GLY A 41 0.71 1.36 1.11
N VAL A 42 0.02 0.41 0.49
CA VAL A 42 -0.09 -0.98 0.97
C VAL A 42 1.27 -1.65 1.17
N ILE A 43 2.31 -1.29 0.39
CA ILE A 43 3.66 -1.84 0.59
C ILE A 43 4.38 -1.07 1.70
N LEU A 44 4.21 0.25 1.76
CA LEU A 44 4.85 1.13 2.74
C LEU A 44 4.46 0.82 4.19
N VAL A 45 3.22 0.37 4.44
CA VAL A 45 2.75 0.05 5.81
C VAL A 45 3.60 -1.03 6.51
N PHE A 46 4.31 -1.87 5.76
CA PHE A 46 5.12 -2.95 6.32
C PHE A 46 6.51 -2.50 6.81
N PHE A 47 6.88 -1.23 6.64
CA PHE A 47 8.20 -0.71 7.00
C PHE A 47 8.29 -0.11 8.42
N GLY A 48 7.25 -0.29 9.25
CA GLY A 48 7.31 0.03 10.69
C GLY A 48 7.10 1.51 11.05
N ALA A 49 6.56 2.32 10.15
CA ALA A 49 6.13 3.68 10.45
C ALA A 49 4.87 3.69 11.33
N SER A 50 4.66 4.76 12.10
CA SER A 50 3.44 4.97 12.88
C SER A 50 2.22 5.18 11.98
N GLU A 51 1.02 4.93 12.51
CA GLU A 51 -0.24 5.17 11.79
C GLU A 51 -0.33 6.64 11.32
N GLU A 52 0.08 7.59 12.16
CA GLU A 52 0.09 9.01 11.84
C GLU A 52 1.04 9.34 10.69
N GLU A 53 2.25 8.78 10.69
CA GLU A 53 3.23 8.96 9.60
C GLU A 53 2.70 8.38 8.28
N ILE A 54 2.10 7.18 8.33
CA ILE A 54 1.51 6.53 7.16
C ILE A 54 0.35 7.35 6.59
N ALA A 55 -0.56 7.83 7.46
CA ALA A 55 -1.70 8.64 7.05
C ALA A 55 -1.26 9.96 6.43
N LEU A 56 -0.24 10.60 7.01
CA LEU A 56 0.32 11.85 6.49
C LEU A 56 0.99 11.64 5.14
N ASP A 57 1.87 10.65 4.99
CA ASP A 57 2.55 10.34 3.73
C ASP A 57 1.54 10.02 2.61
N TYR A 58 0.54 9.19 2.92
CA TYR A 58 -0.55 8.88 1.99
C TYR A 58 -1.28 10.16 1.54
N ALA A 59 -1.60 11.06 2.47
CA ALA A 59 -2.27 12.33 2.16
C ALA A 59 -1.42 13.28 1.30
N LEU A 60 -0.09 13.27 1.48
CA LEU A 60 0.84 14.07 0.65
C LEU A 60 0.82 13.65 -0.82
N THR A 61 0.37 12.44 -1.15
CA THR A 61 0.15 12.02 -2.54
C THR A 61 -0.78 12.97 -3.29
N ARG A 62 -1.74 13.63 -2.61
CA ARG A 62 -2.57 14.69 -3.21
C ARG A 62 -1.74 15.80 -3.82
N ILE A 63 -0.72 16.27 -3.10
CA ILE A 63 0.15 17.36 -3.54
C ILE A 63 1.00 16.89 -4.71
N GLY A 64 1.60 15.70 -4.60
CA GLY A 64 2.47 15.14 -5.63
C GLY A 64 1.77 14.83 -6.95
N THR A 65 0.47 14.53 -6.90
CA THR A 65 -0.33 14.15 -8.09
C THR A 65 -1.09 15.32 -8.72
N GLU A 66 -1.20 16.47 -8.06
CA GLU A 66 -2.11 17.53 -8.49
C GLU A 66 -1.76 18.09 -9.88
N SER A 67 -0.47 18.28 -10.17
CA SER A 67 0.00 18.71 -11.50
C SER A 67 -0.40 17.76 -12.65
N HIS A 68 -0.75 16.52 -12.32
CA HIS A 68 -1.14 15.48 -13.26
C HIS A 68 -2.58 14.99 -13.03
N ARG A 69 -3.37 15.67 -12.18
CA ARG A 69 -4.70 15.19 -11.75
C ARG A 69 -5.61 14.90 -12.93
N GLU A 70 -5.72 15.81 -13.89
CA GLU A 70 -6.58 15.60 -15.07
C GLU A 70 -6.17 14.36 -15.86
N ARG A 71 -4.85 14.17 -16.09
CA ARG A 71 -4.33 12.98 -16.78
C ARG A 71 -4.66 11.69 -16.01
N LEU A 72 -4.51 11.71 -14.69
CA LEU A 72 -4.80 10.56 -13.84
C LEU A 72 -6.30 10.23 -13.85
N LEU A 73 -7.17 11.24 -13.75
CA LEU A 73 -8.63 11.06 -13.82
C LEU A 73 -9.08 10.55 -15.18
N GLN A 74 -8.54 11.09 -16.28
CA GLN A 74 -8.81 10.59 -17.63
C GLN A 74 -8.36 9.14 -17.82
N GLY A 75 -7.21 8.77 -17.24
CA GLY A 75 -6.77 7.38 -17.17
C GLY A 75 -7.77 6.52 -16.42
N MET A 76 -8.20 6.98 -15.24
CA MET A 76 -9.17 6.28 -14.40
C MET A 76 -10.51 6.06 -15.11
N LEU A 77 -11.07 7.09 -15.76
CA LEU A 77 -12.32 6.99 -16.52
C LEU A 77 -12.29 5.91 -17.60
N LYS A 78 -11.17 5.77 -18.31
CA LYS A 78 -10.97 4.70 -19.29
C LYS A 78 -11.03 3.32 -18.64
N TRP A 79 -10.53 3.18 -17.41
CA TRP A 79 -10.56 1.94 -16.65
C TRP A 79 -11.97 1.60 -16.13
N VAL A 80 -12.71 2.58 -15.61
CA VAL A 80 -14.06 2.36 -15.08
C VAL A 80 -15.14 2.29 -16.17
N GLY A 81 -14.80 2.63 -17.42
CA GLY A 81 -15.74 2.61 -18.55
C GLY A 81 -16.71 3.79 -18.56
N GLU A 82 -16.44 4.83 -17.77
CA GLU A 82 -17.29 6.02 -17.64
C GLU A 82 -16.83 7.15 -18.57
N LYS A 83 -17.76 8.04 -18.94
CA LYS A 83 -17.56 9.03 -20.02
C LYS A 83 -17.40 10.48 -19.55
N GLY A 84 -17.28 10.77 -18.25
CA GLY A 84 -17.20 12.14 -17.75
C GLY A 84 -16.53 12.27 -16.38
N LEU A 85 -15.86 13.41 -16.15
CA LEU A 85 -15.08 13.68 -14.93
C LEU A 85 -15.95 14.05 -13.71
N GLU A 86 -17.22 14.43 -13.93
CA GLU A 86 -18.17 14.76 -12.87
C GLU A 86 -18.95 13.51 -12.47
N GLN A 87 -18.31 12.65 -11.69
CA GLN A 87 -18.92 11.41 -11.21
C GLN A 87 -18.73 11.33 -9.69
N PRO A 88 -19.81 11.20 -8.89
CA PRO A 88 -19.71 11.19 -7.43
C PRO A 88 -18.74 10.13 -6.88
N GLY A 89 -18.64 8.98 -7.53
CA GLY A 89 -17.70 7.92 -7.14
C GLY A 89 -16.25 8.17 -7.57
N LEU A 90 -16.01 9.02 -8.56
CA LEU A 90 -14.69 9.30 -9.10
C LEU A 90 -13.86 10.20 -8.18
N ASP A 91 -14.51 11.14 -7.51
CA ASP A 91 -13.84 12.02 -6.54
C ASP A 91 -13.36 11.24 -5.31
N ASP A 92 -14.18 10.33 -4.77
CA ASP A 92 -13.75 9.47 -3.67
C ASP A 92 -12.69 8.46 -4.09
N LEU A 93 -12.83 7.84 -5.27
CA LEU A 93 -11.83 6.90 -5.82
C LEU A 93 -10.47 7.59 -6.07
N SER A 94 -10.49 8.84 -6.53
CA SER A 94 -9.28 9.62 -6.78
C SER A 94 -8.70 10.28 -5.53
N SER A 95 -9.47 10.39 -4.45
CA SER A 95 -9.05 11.07 -3.22
C SER A 95 -7.86 10.40 -2.53
N ALA A 96 -6.91 11.21 -2.03
CA ALA A 96 -5.80 10.76 -1.18
C ALA A 96 -6.06 11.15 0.28
N LYS A 97 -7.18 10.68 0.83
CA LYS A 97 -7.59 10.89 2.22
C LYS A 97 -6.82 9.91 3.13
N GLY A 98 -6.16 10.39 4.18
CA GLY A 98 -5.38 9.54 5.10
C GLY A 98 -6.24 8.47 5.77
N GLU A 99 -7.53 8.76 5.96
CA GLU A 99 -8.53 7.83 6.49
C GLU A 99 -8.63 6.53 5.67
N ASN A 100 -8.35 6.59 4.35
CA ASN A 100 -8.39 5.41 3.49
C ASN A 100 -7.29 4.40 3.87
N ILE A 101 -6.08 4.87 4.18
CA ILE A 101 -4.97 3.98 4.56
C ILE A 101 -5.09 3.54 6.03
N VAL A 102 -5.64 4.39 6.91
CA VAL A 102 -5.98 4.01 8.29
C VAL A 102 -7.01 2.89 8.32
N ALA A 103 -8.04 2.95 7.48
CA ALA A 103 -9.02 1.87 7.37
C ALA A 103 -8.40 0.53 6.94
N LEU A 104 -7.37 0.57 6.09
CA LEU A 104 -6.59 -0.63 5.73
C LEU A 104 -5.83 -1.18 6.94
N LEU A 105 -5.14 -0.32 7.70
CA LEU A 105 -4.39 -0.72 8.90
C LEU A 105 -5.30 -1.38 9.93
N HIS A 106 -6.46 -0.78 10.21
CA HIS A 106 -7.44 -1.35 11.12
C HIS A 106 -7.98 -2.70 10.60
N TRP A 107 -8.22 -2.83 9.29
CA TRP A 107 -8.61 -4.12 8.71
C TRP A 107 -7.50 -5.18 8.87
N MET A 108 -6.23 -4.81 8.68
CA MET A 108 -5.09 -5.71 8.89
C MET A 108 -4.98 -6.16 10.36
N ASP A 109 -5.20 -5.25 11.31
CA ASP A 109 -5.19 -5.56 12.74
C ASP A 109 -6.34 -6.49 13.14
N VAL A 110 -7.55 -6.27 12.62
CA VAL A 110 -8.68 -7.17 12.85
C VAL A 110 -8.44 -8.56 12.25
N GLU A 111 -7.79 -8.64 11.08
CA GLU A 111 -7.57 -9.90 10.37
C GLU A 111 -6.37 -10.69 10.89
N TRP A 112 -5.28 -10.01 11.31
CA TRP A 112 -4.00 -10.63 11.67
C TRP A 112 -3.33 -10.07 12.94
N GLY A 113 -3.92 -9.07 13.61
CA GLY A 113 -3.33 -8.40 14.78
C GLY A 113 -3.35 -9.22 16.07
N SER A 114 -4.22 -10.21 16.17
CA SER A 114 -4.15 -11.21 17.25
C SER A 114 -3.06 -12.24 16.92
N ASP A 115 -1.93 -12.18 17.63
CA ASP A 115 -0.73 -13.04 17.56
C ASP A 115 0.35 -12.66 16.52
N VAL A 116 1.00 -11.52 16.76
CA VAL A 116 2.28 -11.14 16.10
C VAL A 116 3.36 -12.21 16.29
N GLU A 117 3.36 -12.99 17.38
CA GLU A 117 4.31 -14.10 17.60
C GLU A 117 4.08 -15.32 16.68
N GLN A 118 2.85 -15.57 16.20
CA GLN A 118 2.55 -16.70 15.31
C GLN A 118 2.71 -16.34 13.83
N ASN A 119 2.52 -15.08 13.46
CA ASN A 119 2.57 -14.64 12.05
C ASN A 119 4.00 -14.56 11.49
N VAL A 120 5.01 -14.42 12.33
CA VAL A 120 6.43 -14.53 11.93
C VAL A 120 6.80 -15.99 11.59
N ASN A 121 6.08 -16.97 12.15
CA ASN A 121 6.32 -18.39 11.92
C ASN A 121 5.76 -18.93 10.59
N CYS A 122 4.91 -18.18 9.88
CA CYS A 122 4.51 -18.57 8.52
C CYS A 122 5.59 -18.31 7.47
N CYS A 123 6.69 -17.63 7.83
CA CYS A 123 7.84 -17.36 6.97
C CYS A 123 9.09 -18.18 7.37
N GLU A 124 8.94 -19.35 8.01
CA GLU A 124 10.06 -20.25 8.36
C GLU A 124 10.74 -20.95 7.16
N HIS A 125 10.92 -20.26 6.03
CA HIS A 125 11.83 -20.74 4.98
C HIS A 125 12.78 -19.70 4.38
N VAL A 126 12.92 -18.52 4.99
CA VAL A 126 14.08 -17.67 4.69
C VAL A 126 15.17 -17.95 5.72
N GLY A 127 16.14 -18.77 5.32
CA GLY A 127 17.24 -19.21 6.16
C GLY A 127 17.94 -18.06 6.90
N GLY A 128 17.90 -18.12 8.24
CA GLY A 128 19.05 -17.82 9.08
C GLY A 128 19.50 -16.37 9.25
N ARG A 129 18.72 -15.34 8.89
CA ARG A 129 19.05 -13.95 9.27
C ARG A 129 17.98 -13.35 10.18
N LYS A 130 18.27 -13.38 11.48
CA LYS A 130 17.57 -12.61 12.52
C LYS A 130 17.71 -11.12 12.19
N TRP A 131 16.60 -10.43 12.02
CA TRP A 131 16.57 -8.98 11.82
C TRP A 131 16.95 -8.30 13.14
N SER A 132 18.15 -7.73 13.22
CA SER A 132 18.55 -6.82 14.30
C SER A 132 18.06 -5.44 13.90
N GLY A 133 16.98 -4.97 14.53
CA GLY A 133 16.45 -3.63 14.28
C GLY A 133 17.53 -2.55 14.35
N VAL A 134 17.29 -1.44 13.66
CA VAL A 134 18.16 -0.27 13.74
C VAL A 134 17.84 0.45 15.05
N GLU A 135 18.75 0.40 16.01
CA GLU A 135 18.73 1.30 17.17
C GLU A 135 19.04 2.73 16.67
N GLY A 136 18.12 3.66 16.94
CA GLY A 136 18.33 5.10 16.81
C GLY A 136 18.86 5.72 18.10
#